data_AF-A0A2V6GWW5-F1
#
_entry.id   AF-A0A2V6GWW5-F1
#
_cell.length_a   1.000
_cell.length_b   1.000
_cell.length_c   1.000
_cell.angle_alpha   90.00
_cell.angle_beta   90.00
_cell.angle_gamma   90.00
#
_symmetry.space_group_name_H-M   'P 1'
#
loop_
_entity.id
_entity.type
_entity.pdbx_description
1 polymer ?
#
loop_
_entity_poly.entity_id
_entity_poly.type
_entity_poly.pdbx_seq_one_letter_code
_entity_poly.pdbx_strand_id
1 'polypeptide(L)'
;MMLGNFCSSAGFCWLGAFATVTLACTNAAGAEFRFDRDTIAFANQTVFEYHEGHPSLRKGSATRLDAYKRHCFVLCRTAMQFKKFARFEPRSAPLDDTSLAARIRAVTHRAPWAEPLPEDQRIVFPGYKDLREMSKARREFLQENIGHGWPSYFRISNARMIFQQSAGYQEETHARLNAALARGQFFVGFLTTYPRLSINHSVLVYQRKSVSPNPGVERYFVYDPNHPESPRELTWSARTRAFSYQKDWDFIGGFVRIYQVYGKWLQ
;
A
#
# COMPACT_ATOMS: atom_id res chain seq x y z
N MET A 1 -64.46 -62.66 -11.27
CA MET A 1 -64.33 -62.26 -12.70
C MET A 1 -63.45 -61.02 -12.72
N MET A 2 -62.16 -61.07 -13.11
CA MET A 2 -61.64 -61.10 -14.51
C MET A 2 -62.28 -59.97 -15.36
N LEU A 3 -61.59 -59.12 -16.13
CA LEU A 3 -60.19 -58.96 -16.55
C LEU A 3 -60.11 -57.68 -17.42
N GLY A 4 -58.91 -57.09 -17.60
CA GLY A 4 -58.53 -56.31 -18.80
C GLY A 4 -58.48 -54.77 -18.63
N ASN A 5 -57.30 -54.15 -18.64
CA ASN A 5 -56.49 -53.66 -19.81
C ASN A 5 -57.00 -52.28 -20.32
N PHE A 6 -56.22 -51.28 -20.80
CA PHE A 6 -54.79 -50.94 -20.94
C PHE A 6 -54.76 -49.49 -21.50
N CYS A 7 -53.75 -48.66 -21.18
CA CYS A 7 -53.29 -47.43 -21.89
C CYS A 7 -54.32 -46.26 -22.10
N SER A 8 -53.99 -44.98 -22.19
CA SER A 8 -52.75 -44.28 -22.57
C SER A 8 -52.68 -42.87 -21.95
N SER A 9 -51.48 -42.32 -22.01
CA SER A 9 -50.93 -41.04 -21.53
C SER A 9 -51.54 -39.75 -22.11
N ALA A 10 -51.62 -38.71 -21.28
CA ALA A 10 -51.29 -37.29 -21.56
C ALA A 10 -51.58 -36.52 -20.24
N GLY A 11 -50.64 -35.95 -19.49
CA GLY A 11 -49.46 -35.18 -19.90
C GLY A 11 -49.74 -33.72 -19.55
N PHE A 12 -49.23 -33.22 -18.42
CA PHE A 12 -48.85 -31.82 -18.17
C PHE A 12 -48.30 -31.69 -16.74
N CYS A 13 -47.05 -32.10 -16.53
CA CYS A 13 -46.28 -31.70 -15.34
C CYS A 13 -45.63 -30.34 -15.63
N TRP A 14 -46.16 -29.29 -14.99
CA TRP A 14 -45.49 -28.00 -14.91
C TRP A 14 -44.25 -28.12 -14.00
N LEU A 15 -43.08 -28.27 -14.60
CA LEU A 15 -41.80 -28.05 -13.93
C LEU A 15 -41.30 -26.66 -14.30
N GLY A 16 -41.53 -25.70 -13.42
CA GLY A 16 -40.95 -24.37 -13.50
C GLY A 16 -39.44 -24.46 -13.30
N ALA A 17 -38.67 -24.19 -14.35
CA ALA A 17 -37.23 -24.04 -14.27
C ALA A 17 -36.90 -22.69 -13.59
N PHE A 18 -36.52 -22.73 -12.32
CA PHE A 18 -35.84 -21.60 -11.68
C PHE A 18 -34.42 -21.53 -12.22
N ALA A 19 -34.18 -20.64 -13.17
CA ALA A 19 -32.83 -20.26 -13.56
C ALA A 19 -32.25 -19.36 -12.45
N THR A 20 -31.50 -19.95 -11.53
CA THR A 20 -30.64 -19.21 -10.62
C THR A 20 -29.52 -18.59 -11.44
N VAL A 21 -29.69 -17.31 -11.82
CA VAL A 21 -28.59 -16.49 -12.32
C VAL A 21 -27.67 -16.23 -11.13
N THR A 22 -26.68 -17.09 -10.93
CA THR A 22 -25.50 -16.73 -10.16
C THR A 22 -24.80 -15.63 -10.93
N LEU A 23 -25.06 -14.37 -10.57
CA LEU A 23 -24.11 -13.30 -10.83
C LEU A 23 -22.82 -13.71 -10.13
N ALA A 24 -21.91 -14.28 -10.90
CA ALA A 24 -20.51 -14.25 -10.54
C ALA A 24 -20.16 -12.77 -10.48
N CYS A 25 -20.20 -12.20 -9.28
CA CYS A 25 -19.37 -11.06 -8.97
C CYS A 25 -17.95 -11.57 -9.21
N THR A 26 -17.45 -11.39 -10.42
CA THR A 26 -16.03 -11.19 -10.63
C THR A 26 -15.70 -10.01 -9.73
N ASN A 27 -15.31 -10.32 -8.49
CA ASN A 27 -14.44 -9.46 -7.75
C ASN A 27 -13.29 -9.24 -8.73
N ALA A 28 -13.30 -8.09 -9.41
CA ALA A 28 -12.10 -7.51 -9.94
C ALA A 28 -11.24 -7.26 -8.71
N ALA A 29 -10.61 -8.32 -8.22
CA ALA A 29 -9.49 -8.25 -7.32
C ALA A 29 -8.53 -7.35 -8.09
N GLY A 30 -8.52 -6.06 -7.73
CA GLY A 30 -7.64 -5.10 -8.35
C GLY A 30 -6.26 -5.73 -8.38
N ALA A 31 -5.66 -5.82 -9.57
CA ALA A 31 -4.46 -6.60 -9.81
C ALA A 31 -3.51 -6.52 -8.60
N GLU A 32 -3.02 -7.68 -8.13
CA GLU A 32 -2.14 -7.78 -6.96
C GLU A 32 -1.05 -6.70 -6.99
N PHE A 33 -0.73 -6.12 -5.83
CA PHE A 33 0.34 -5.13 -5.75
C PHE A 33 1.69 -5.80 -5.88
N ARG A 34 2.46 -5.34 -6.86
CA ARG A 34 3.73 -5.92 -7.25
C ARG A 34 4.85 -4.94 -7.00
N PHE A 35 5.78 -5.29 -6.10
CA PHE A 35 6.92 -4.43 -5.77
C PHE A 35 7.70 -3.98 -7.02
N ASP A 36 7.91 -4.88 -7.98
CA ASP A 36 8.69 -4.63 -9.19
C ASP A 36 8.00 -3.70 -10.21
N ARG A 37 6.74 -3.33 -9.99
CA ARG A 37 5.92 -2.53 -10.93
C ARG A 37 5.25 -1.32 -10.28
N ASP A 38 4.68 -1.51 -9.09
CA ASP A 38 3.79 -0.56 -8.43
C ASP A 38 4.52 0.35 -7.41
N THR A 39 5.85 0.32 -7.39
CA THR A 39 6.68 1.14 -6.49
C THR A 39 7.49 2.19 -7.25
N ILE A 40 7.95 3.21 -6.53
CA ILE A 40 8.80 4.25 -7.09
C ILE A 40 10.25 3.75 -7.14
N ALA A 41 10.91 3.93 -8.28
CA ALA A 41 12.24 3.37 -8.55
C ALA A 41 13.41 4.11 -7.88
N PHE A 42 13.17 5.30 -7.34
CA PHE A 42 14.19 6.09 -6.65
C PHE A 42 13.96 6.11 -5.14
N ALA A 43 15.07 6.20 -4.39
CA ALA A 43 15.03 6.26 -2.94
C ALA A 43 14.65 7.65 -2.44
N ASN A 44 13.80 7.70 -1.41
CA ASN A 44 13.82 8.80 -0.46
C ASN A 44 15.10 8.69 0.36
N GLN A 45 15.88 9.76 0.39
CA GLN A 45 17.07 9.80 1.21
C GLN A 45 16.70 10.18 2.65
N THR A 46 17.34 9.54 3.63
CA THR A 46 17.18 9.89 5.05
C THR A 46 18.03 11.09 5.43
N VAL A 47 17.49 11.92 6.34
CA VAL A 47 18.22 13.03 6.98
C VAL A 47 18.96 12.56 8.23
N PHE A 48 18.48 11.48 8.85
CA PHE A 48 19.09 10.88 10.01
C PHE A 48 19.81 9.58 9.63
N GLU A 49 21.01 9.39 10.16
CA GLU A 49 21.63 8.08 10.27
C GLU A 49 21.47 7.60 11.71
N TYR A 50 21.12 6.33 11.88
CA TYR A 50 20.90 5.75 13.18
C TYR A 50 22.05 4.81 13.52
N HIS A 51 23.08 5.35 14.18
CA HIS A 51 24.21 4.57 14.69
C HIS A 51 23.84 4.04 16.08
N GLU A 52 23.83 2.71 16.23
CA GLU A 52 23.52 2.03 17.50
C GLU A 52 22.15 2.43 18.12
N GLY A 53 21.18 2.80 17.28
CA GLY A 53 19.83 3.19 17.73
C GLY A 53 19.70 4.65 18.17
N HIS A 54 20.76 5.44 18.06
CA HIS A 54 20.75 6.87 18.32
C HIS A 54 20.65 7.67 17.00
N PRO A 55 19.66 8.57 16.85
CA PRO A 55 19.59 9.43 15.68
C PRO A 55 20.75 10.42 15.67
N SER A 56 21.50 10.44 14.58
CA SER A 56 22.46 11.50 14.27
C SER A 56 22.06 12.15 12.95
N LEU A 57 22.27 13.46 12.82
CA LEU A 57 22.09 14.13 11.54
C LEU A 57 23.14 13.59 10.56
N ARG A 58 22.71 13.08 9.41
CA ARG A 58 23.61 12.63 8.35
C ARG A 58 24.48 13.81 7.91
N LYS A 59 25.80 13.71 8.04
CA LYS A 59 26.73 14.73 7.52
C LYS A 59 26.50 14.91 6.02
N GLY A 60 26.22 16.13 5.58
CA GLY A 60 26.04 16.44 4.17
C GLY A 60 27.36 16.21 3.43
N SER A 61 27.36 15.37 2.40
CA SER A 61 28.46 15.40 1.42
C SER A 61 28.18 16.53 0.43
N ALA A 62 29.21 17.28 0.07
CA ALA A 62 29.13 18.36 -0.93
C ALA A 62 28.60 17.88 -2.31
N THR A 63 28.56 16.56 -2.53
CA THR A 63 28.01 15.88 -3.71
C THR A 63 26.50 15.56 -3.65
N ARG A 64 25.76 15.91 -2.59
CA ARG A 64 24.34 15.51 -2.39
C ARG A 64 23.38 16.68 -2.08
N LEU A 65 23.57 17.82 -2.71
CA LEU A 65 22.65 18.97 -2.56
C LEU A 65 21.22 18.66 -3.07
N ASP A 66 21.03 17.70 -3.99
CA ASP A 66 19.74 17.34 -4.61
C ASP A 66 19.06 16.08 -4.02
N ALA A 67 19.28 15.84 -2.74
CA ALA A 67 18.74 14.68 -2.07
C ALA A 67 17.23 14.85 -1.78
N TYR A 68 16.38 14.05 -2.43
CA TYR A 68 14.94 13.98 -2.15
C TYR A 68 14.69 13.33 -0.78
N LYS A 69 14.59 14.15 0.27
CA LYS A 69 14.53 13.70 1.68
C LYS A 69 13.20 14.02 2.34
N ARG A 70 12.82 13.27 3.37
CA ARG A 70 11.59 13.47 4.19
C ARG A 70 10.30 13.37 3.38
N HIS A 71 10.27 12.51 2.37
CA HIS A 71 9.10 12.27 1.53
C HIS A 71 8.54 10.84 1.68
N CYS A 72 8.97 10.06 2.70
CA CYS A 72 8.50 8.67 2.85
C CYS A 72 6.97 8.56 2.93
N PHE A 73 6.32 9.45 3.66
CA PHE A 73 4.85 9.55 3.69
C PHE A 73 4.25 9.83 2.30
N VAL A 74 4.83 10.79 1.57
CA VAL A 74 4.37 11.18 0.23
C VAL A 74 4.57 10.05 -0.76
N LEU A 75 5.70 9.35 -0.73
CA LEU A 75 6.00 8.25 -1.64
C LEU A 75 5.11 7.04 -1.37
N CYS A 76 4.89 6.66 -0.11
CA CYS A 76 3.94 5.60 0.25
C CYS A 76 2.51 5.95 -0.19
N ARG A 77 2.07 7.19 0.06
CA ARG A 77 0.78 7.70 -0.41
C ARG A 77 0.67 7.63 -1.94
N THR A 78 1.72 8.08 -2.63
CA THR A 78 1.76 8.14 -4.09
C THR A 78 1.69 6.75 -4.70
N ALA A 79 2.50 5.79 -4.24
CA ALA A 79 2.46 4.41 -4.73
C ALA A 79 1.05 3.80 -4.59
N MET A 80 0.43 3.99 -3.42
CA MET A 80 -0.96 3.58 -3.19
C MET A 80 -1.95 4.28 -4.13
N GLN A 81 -1.86 5.60 -4.29
CA GLN A 81 -2.78 6.38 -5.15
C GLN A 81 -2.66 5.97 -6.62
N PHE A 82 -1.44 5.77 -7.13
CA PHE A 82 -1.22 5.29 -8.49
C PHE A 82 -1.84 3.91 -8.70
N LYS A 83 -1.66 2.98 -7.75
CA LYS A 83 -2.29 1.67 -7.85
C LYS A 83 -3.83 1.74 -7.89
N LYS A 84 -4.41 2.67 -7.14
CA LYS A 84 -5.87 2.83 -7.02
C LYS A 84 -6.50 3.57 -8.20
N PHE A 85 -5.77 4.53 -8.78
CA PHE A 85 -6.38 5.54 -9.64
C PHE A 85 -5.72 5.67 -11.02
N ALA A 86 -4.61 4.98 -11.27
CA ALA A 86 -3.89 5.06 -12.54
C ALA A 86 -3.86 3.70 -13.27
N ARG A 87 -3.79 3.75 -14.60
CA ARG A 87 -3.48 2.62 -15.46
C ARG A 87 -2.43 3.03 -16.48
N PHE A 88 -1.61 2.09 -16.92
CA PHE A 88 -0.46 2.34 -17.78
C PHE A 88 -0.67 1.73 -19.17
N GLU A 89 -0.31 2.47 -20.22
CA GLU A 89 -0.43 2.05 -21.62
C GLU A 89 0.94 2.12 -22.31
N PRO A 90 1.74 1.04 -22.29
CA PRO A 90 3.12 1.08 -22.76
C PRO A 90 3.29 1.32 -24.26
N ARG A 91 2.26 1.01 -25.07
CA ARG A 91 2.31 1.13 -26.54
C ARG A 91 1.89 2.50 -27.06
N SER A 92 1.32 3.33 -26.20
CA SER A 92 0.87 4.69 -26.55
C SER A 92 2.03 5.68 -26.43
N ALA A 93 2.02 6.77 -27.21
CA ALA A 93 3.07 7.79 -27.14
C ALA A 93 3.08 8.49 -25.76
N PRO A 94 4.25 8.71 -25.14
CA PRO A 94 4.34 9.48 -23.90
C PRO A 94 3.74 10.88 -24.04
N LEU A 95 3.21 11.41 -22.94
CA LEU A 95 2.68 12.78 -22.89
C LEU A 95 3.81 13.81 -22.89
N ASP A 96 3.49 15.01 -23.36
CA ASP A 96 4.27 16.20 -23.04
C ASP A 96 4.28 16.47 -21.53
N ASP A 97 5.23 17.29 -21.09
CA ASP A 97 5.45 17.57 -19.67
C ASP A 97 4.23 18.22 -19.00
N THR A 98 3.58 19.16 -19.65
CA THR A 98 2.40 19.85 -19.09
C THR A 98 1.27 18.87 -18.84
N SER A 99 0.99 18.03 -19.83
CA SER A 99 -0.02 16.98 -19.78
C SER A 99 0.33 15.91 -18.73
N LEU A 100 1.60 15.51 -18.64
CA LEU A 100 2.04 14.54 -17.64
C LEU A 100 1.89 15.07 -16.22
N ALA A 101 2.28 16.32 -15.97
CA ALA A 101 2.14 16.96 -14.65
C ALA A 101 0.67 17.04 -14.22
N ALA A 102 -0.22 17.40 -15.15
CA ALA A 102 -1.65 17.42 -14.89
C ALA A 102 -2.17 16.04 -14.48
N ARG A 103 -1.74 14.96 -15.13
CA ARG A 103 -2.15 13.58 -14.77
C ARG A 103 -1.58 13.13 -13.43
N ILE A 104 -0.31 13.42 -13.15
CA ILE A 104 0.30 13.13 -11.84
C ILE A 104 -0.51 13.80 -10.73
N ARG A 105 -0.81 15.10 -10.86
CA ARG A 105 -1.62 15.84 -9.90
C ARG A 105 -3.05 15.31 -9.79
N ALA A 106 -3.67 14.94 -10.91
CA ALA A 106 -5.01 14.34 -10.91
C ALA A 106 -5.07 13.01 -10.12
N VAL A 107 -3.98 12.23 -10.10
CA VAL A 107 -3.86 11.05 -9.23
C VAL A 107 -3.59 11.45 -7.78
N THR A 108 -2.62 12.31 -7.52
CA THR A 108 -2.16 12.63 -6.15
C THR A 108 -3.12 13.51 -5.36
N HIS A 109 -4.01 14.24 -6.03
CA HIS A 109 -5.09 15.02 -5.40
C HIS A 109 -6.30 14.17 -5.00
N ARG A 110 -6.43 12.93 -5.50
CA ARG A 110 -7.52 12.04 -5.07
C ARG A 110 -7.32 11.61 -3.63
N ALA A 111 -8.41 11.58 -2.87
CA ALA A 111 -8.38 11.16 -1.47
C ALA A 111 -7.80 9.73 -1.35
N PRO A 112 -6.71 9.52 -0.59
CA PRO A 112 -6.07 8.21 -0.52
C PRO A 112 -6.95 7.13 0.16
N TRP A 113 -7.92 7.54 0.98
CA TRP A 113 -8.92 6.65 1.60
C TRP A 113 -10.11 6.32 0.69
N ALA A 114 -10.28 6.97 -0.47
CA ALA A 114 -11.38 6.67 -1.39
C ALA A 114 -11.20 5.29 -2.03
N GLU A 115 -12.27 4.58 -2.38
CA GLU A 115 -12.14 3.27 -3.05
C GLU A 115 -11.40 3.37 -4.40
N PRO A 116 -10.69 2.32 -4.83
CA PRO A 116 -10.05 2.28 -6.15
C PRO A 116 -11.04 2.57 -7.27
N LEU A 117 -10.59 3.24 -8.33
CA LEU A 117 -11.40 3.39 -9.53
C LEU A 117 -11.52 2.04 -10.27
N PRO A 118 -12.69 1.78 -10.88
CA PRO A 118 -12.82 0.77 -11.93
C PRO A 118 -11.73 0.96 -12.99
N GLU A 119 -11.24 -0.15 -13.55
CA GLU A 119 -10.05 -0.13 -14.41
C GLU A 119 -10.21 0.79 -15.62
N ASP A 120 -11.37 0.79 -16.28
CA ASP A 120 -11.73 1.64 -17.41
C ASP A 120 -11.79 3.14 -17.07
N GLN A 121 -12.03 3.48 -15.80
CA GLN A 121 -12.11 4.86 -15.31
C GLN A 121 -10.78 5.39 -14.75
N ARG A 122 -9.73 4.56 -14.68
CA ARG A 122 -8.42 4.98 -14.17
C ARG A 122 -7.74 5.96 -15.11
N ILE A 123 -7.01 6.91 -14.52
CA ILE A 123 -6.23 7.92 -15.23
C ILE A 123 -5.12 7.20 -16.00
N VAL A 124 -5.09 7.39 -17.32
CA VAL A 124 -4.15 6.71 -18.21
C VAL A 124 -2.78 7.36 -18.12
N PHE A 125 -1.71 6.58 -18.15
CA PHE A 125 -0.34 7.05 -18.32
C PHE A 125 0.28 6.32 -19.52
N PRO A 126 0.34 6.96 -20.71
CA PRO A 126 0.86 6.34 -21.90
C PRO A 126 2.40 6.35 -21.91
N GLY A 127 3.00 5.44 -22.65
CA GLY A 127 4.45 5.38 -22.89
C GLY A 127 5.27 4.72 -21.78
N TYR A 128 4.59 4.18 -20.76
CA TYR A 128 5.21 3.45 -19.65
C TYR A 128 4.40 2.18 -19.38
N LYS A 129 5.07 1.12 -18.95
CA LYS A 129 4.44 -0.16 -18.58
C LYS A 129 3.87 -0.13 -17.16
N ASP A 130 4.48 0.65 -16.27
CA ASP A 130 4.16 0.72 -14.85
C ASP A 130 4.75 1.97 -14.17
N LEU A 131 4.41 2.16 -12.89
CA LEU A 131 4.89 3.29 -12.08
C LEU A 131 6.40 3.25 -11.90
N ARG A 132 6.98 2.05 -11.76
CA ARG A 132 8.42 1.90 -11.53
C ARG A 132 9.22 2.37 -12.74
N GLU A 133 8.79 2.01 -13.95
CA GLU A 133 9.40 2.50 -15.18
C GLU A 133 9.23 4.00 -15.36
N MET A 134 8.01 4.52 -15.18
CA MET A 134 7.75 5.96 -15.29
C MET A 134 8.61 6.75 -14.29
N SER A 135 8.66 6.31 -13.04
CA SER A 135 9.44 6.99 -12.00
C SER A 135 10.95 6.89 -12.20
N LYS A 136 11.44 5.86 -12.89
CA LYS A 136 12.84 5.78 -13.33
C LYS A 136 13.12 6.78 -14.46
N ALA A 137 12.24 6.86 -15.45
CA ALA A 137 12.41 7.72 -16.62
C ALA A 137 12.18 9.21 -16.31
N ARG A 138 11.25 9.53 -15.40
CA ARG A 138 10.77 10.89 -15.11
C ARG A 138 10.97 11.26 -13.64
N ARG A 139 12.13 10.90 -13.08
CA ARG A 139 12.44 11.03 -11.65
C ARG A 139 12.20 12.44 -11.10
N GLU A 140 12.94 13.42 -11.61
CA GLU A 140 12.88 14.82 -11.14
C GLU A 140 11.46 15.38 -11.29
N PHE A 141 10.86 15.08 -12.44
CA PHE A 141 9.50 15.47 -12.76
C PHE A 141 8.47 14.92 -11.76
N LEU A 142 8.59 13.66 -11.33
CA LEU A 142 7.73 13.12 -10.28
C LEU A 142 7.97 13.81 -8.94
N GLN A 143 9.22 14.05 -8.56
CA GLN A 143 9.58 14.68 -7.28
C GLN A 143 8.93 16.06 -7.13
N GLU A 144 8.85 16.82 -8.21
CA GLU A 144 8.22 18.15 -8.25
C GLU A 144 6.69 18.10 -8.18
N ASN A 145 6.06 17.01 -8.66
CA ASN A 145 4.61 16.95 -8.88
C ASN A 145 3.82 16.09 -7.87
N ILE A 146 4.49 15.36 -6.98
CA ILE A 146 3.82 14.49 -5.98
C ILE A 146 3.58 15.18 -4.62
N GLY A 147 4.03 16.42 -4.48
CA GLY A 147 3.80 17.30 -3.33
C GLY A 147 4.91 17.28 -2.28
N HIS A 148 4.83 18.20 -1.32
CA HIS A 148 5.86 18.41 -0.30
C HIS A 148 5.82 17.36 0.83
N GLY A 149 7.00 16.92 1.27
CA GLY A 149 7.15 15.92 2.34
C GLY A 149 6.86 16.43 3.75
N TRP A 150 7.30 17.65 4.08
CA TRP A 150 7.27 18.17 5.45
C TRP A 150 5.87 18.36 6.07
N PRO A 151 4.80 18.75 5.34
CA PRO A 151 3.45 18.88 5.95
C PRO A 151 2.89 17.52 6.40
N SER A 152 3.37 16.42 5.82
CA SER A 152 2.92 15.06 6.17
C SER A 152 3.37 14.62 7.56
N TYR A 153 4.43 15.22 8.11
CA TYR A 153 4.89 14.95 9.47
C TYR A 153 4.05 15.68 10.53
N PHE A 154 3.54 16.87 10.21
CA PHE A 154 2.74 17.71 11.13
C PHE A 154 1.23 17.43 11.09
N ARG A 155 0.81 16.29 10.55
CA ARG A 155 -0.61 15.91 10.54
C ARG A 155 -1.09 15.73 11.97
N ILE A 156 -2.23 16.32 12.32
CA ILE A 156 -2.84 16.24 13.66
C ILE A 156 -2.98 14.78 14.11
N SER A 157 -3.30 13.88 13.18
CA SER A 157 -3.42 12.45 13.45
C SER A 157 -2.11 11.81 13.95
N ASN A 158 -0.95 12.37 13.63
CA ASN A 158 0.33 11.88 14.15
C ASN A 158 0.50 12.17 15.64
N ALA A 159 -0.24 13.13 16.22
CA ALA A 159 -0.24 13.39 17.66
C ALA A 159 -0.67 12.16 18.48
N ARG A 160 -1.41 11.21 17.87
CA ARG A 160 -1.74 9.90 18.46
C ARG A 160 -0.50 9.15 18.95
N MET A 161 0.68 9.39 18.38
CA MET A 161 1.92 8.76 18.85
C MET A 161 2.27 9.14 20.30
N ILE A 162 1.77 10.28 20.78
CA ILE A 162 2.04 10.80 22.12
C ILE A 162 1.12 10.11 23.14
N PHE A 163 -0.15 9.85 22.79
CA PHE A 163 -1.16 9.38 23.75
C PHE A 163 -1.72 7.96 23.50
N GLN A 164 -1.50 7.33 22.34
CA GLN A 164 -2.02 5.99 22.00
C GLN A 164 -0.91 4.94 21.84
N GLN A 165 -0.17 4.68 22.92
CA GLN A 165 1.03 3.82 22.89
C GLN A 165 0.80 2.37 23.36
N SER A 166 -0.44 1.98 23.68
CA SER A 166 -0.75 0.72 24.35
C SER A 166 -0.64 -0.51 23.44
N ALA A 167 -0.37 -1.68 24.04
CA ALA A 167 -0.38 -2.96 23.33
C ALA A 167 -1.77 -3.30 22.75
N GLY A 168 -2.85 -2.86 23.40
CA GLY A 168 -4.21 -2.99 22.86
C GLY A 168 -4.42 -2.22 21.56
N TYR A 169 -3.87 -1.02 21.45
CA TYR A 169 -3.93 -0.25 20.19
C TYR A 169 -3.14 -0.93 19.06
N GLN A 170 -1.99 -1.51 19.38
CA GLN A 170 -1.18 -2.23 18.38
C GLN A 170 -1.89 -3.50 17.90
N GLU A 171 -2.59 -4.23 18.78
CA GLU A 171 -3.47 -5.34 18.37
C GLU A 171 -4.61 -4.89 17.46
N GLU A 172 -5.31 -3.81 17.81
CA GLU A 172 -6.38 -3.30 16.96
C GLU A 172 -5.82 -2.86 15.59
N THR A 173 -4.63 -2.25 15.59
CA THR A 173 -3.92 -1.88 14.36
C THR A 173 -3.56 -3.10 13.53
N HIS A 174 -3.12 -4.19 14.17
CA HIS A 174 -2.87 -5.49 13.52
C HIS A 174 -4.13 -6.11 12.92
N ALA A 175 -5.25 -6.10 13.65
CA ALA A 175 -6.53 -6.56 13.13
C ALA A 175 -6.98 -5.74 11.91
N ARG A 176 -6.82 -4.40 11.96
CA ARG A 176 -7.12 -3.50 10.83
C ARG A 176 -6.22 -3.75 9.63
N LEU A 177 -4.92 -3.98 9.86
CA LEU A 177 -3.97 -4.36 8.80
C LEU A 177 -4.43 -5.64 8.10
N ASN A 178 -4.70 -6.70 8.85
CA ASN A 178 -5.17 -7.96 8.29
C ASN A 178 -6.50 -7.80 7.54
N ALA A 179 -7.45 -7.05 8.10
CA ALA A 179 -8.73 -6.79 7.45
C ALA A 179 -8.56 -6.01 6.14
N ALA A 180 -7.64 -5.04 6.08
CA ALA A 180 -7.35 -4.31 4.84
C ALA A 180 -6.74 -5.23 3.78
N LEU A 181 -5.72 -6.02 4.13
CA LEU A 181 -5.07 -6.94 3.21
C LEU A 181 -6.02 -8.04 2.71
N ALA A 182 -6.92 -8.54 3.57
CA ALA A 182 -7.94 -9.53 3.17
C ALA A 182 -8.93 -8.99 2.13
N ARG A 183 -9.15 -7.67 2.08
CA ARG A 183 -9.96 -7.00 1.05
C ARG A 183 -9.15 -6.59 -0.19
N GLY A 184 -7.87 -6.98 -0.28
CA GLY A 184 -6.97 -6.50 -1.34
C GLY A 184 -6.67 -5.00 -1.24
N GLN A 185 -6.88 -4.38 -0.08
CA GLN A 185 -6.60 -2.97 0.17
C GLN A 185 -5.19 -2.78 0.75
N PHE A 186 -4.73 -1.52 0.72
CA PHE A 186 -3.41 -1.10 1.17
C PHE A 186 -3.41 -0.64 2.62
N PHE A 187 -2.27 -0.81 3.30
CA PHE A 187 -2.06 -0.27 4.63
C PHE A 187 -0.79 0.57 4.67
N VAL A 188 -0.93 1.89 4.68
CA VAL A 188 0.20 2.78 4.93
C VAL A 188 0.38 2.92 6.45
N GLY A 189 1.51 2.42 6.93
CA GLY A 189 1.89 2.48 8.33
C GLY A 189 2.88 3.62 8.57
N PHE A 190 2.67 4.36 9.65
CA PHE A 190 3.68 5.21 10.26
C PHE A 190 4.37 4.44 11.38
N LEU A 191 5.66 4.16 11.20
CA LEU A 191 6.53 3.44 12.12
C LEU A 191 7.26 4.42 13.04
N THR A 192 7.17 4.19 14.35
CA THR A 192 7.93 4.97 15.33
C THR A 192 8.29 4.19 16.58
N THR A 193 9.42 4.56 17.19
CA THR A 193 9.86 4.10 18.52
C THR A 193 9.80 5.21 19.56
N TYR A 194 9.02 6.28 19.30
CA TYR A 194 8.79 7.37 20.26
C TYR A 194 8.55 6.84 21.69
N PRO A 195 9.18 7.41 22.73
CA PRO A 195 10.00 8.63 22.71
C PRO A 195 11.46 8.43 22.29
N ARG A 196 11.96 7.19 22.11
CA ARG A 196 13.36 6.94 21.72
C ARG A 196 13.69 7.44 20.31
N LEU A 197 12.68 7.52 19.44
CA LEU A 197 12.76 8.08 18.08
C LEU A 197 13.86 7.46 17.19
N SER A 198 14.28 6.22 17.47
CA SER A 198 15.19 5.44 16.62
C SER A 198 14.61 5.09 15.23
N ILE A 199 13.32 5.34 15.01
CA ILE A 199 12.68 5.35 13.68
C ILE A 199 11.52 6.35 13.68
N ASN A 200 11.35 7.06 12.57
CA ASN A 200 10.22 7.95 12.28
C ASN A 200 9.95 7.92 10.77
N HIS A 201 9.27 6.87 10.33
CA HIS A 201 9.24 6.49 8.92
C HIS A 201 7.89 5.96 8.47
N SER A 202 7.54 6.17 7.20
CA SER A 202 6.30 5.64 6.63
C SER A 202 6.59 4.55 5.63
N VAL A 203 5.82 3.47 5.73
CA VAL A 203 5.93 2.30 4.87
C VAL A 203 4.56 1.87 4.35
N LEU A 204 4.53 1.19 3.20
CA LEU A 204 3.31 0.62 2.63
C LEU A 204 3.34 -0.90 2.77
N VAL A 205 2.44 -1.45 3.58
CA VAL A 205 2.22 -2.90 3.70
C VAL A 205 1.21 -3.32 2.64
N TYR A 206 1.58 -4.30 1.81
CA TYR A 206 0.77 -4.69 0.64
C TYR A 206 0.43 -6.18 0.58
N GLN A 207 1.11 -7.03 1.34
CA GLN A 207 0.85 -8.47 1.32
C GLN A 207 1.30 -9.15 2.61
N ARG A 208 0.54 -10.14 3.07
CA ARG A 208 0.94 -11.08 4.13
C ARG A 208 1.67 -12.26 3.50
N LYS A 209 2.80 -12.68 4.09
CA LYS A 209 3.53 -13.86 3.63
C LYS A 209 2.78 -15.13 4.03
N SER A 210 2.59 -16.05 3.08
CA SER A 210 1.80 -17.28 3.27
C SER A 210 2.40 -18.26 4.28
N VAL A 211 3.70 -18.17 4.56
CA VAL A 211 4.40 -19.08 5.47
C VAL A 211 5.14 -18.26 6.52
N SER A 212 4.82 -18.53 7.78
CA SER A 212 5.71 -18.19 8.89
C SER A 212 6.33 -19.48 9.43
N PRO A 213 7.66 -19.63 9.41
CA PRO A 213 8.32 -20.79 10.00
C PRO A 213 8.14 -20.85 11.53
N ASN A 214 7.74 -19.74 12.16
CA ASN A 214 7.56 -19.64 13.60
C ASN A 214 6.06 -19.49 13.92
N PRO A 215 5.44 -20.49 14.57
CA PRO A 215 4.06 -20.37 15.06
C PRO A 215 3.90 -19.09 15.91
N GLY A 216 2.85 -18.32 15.63
CA GLY A 216 2.54 -17.07 16.35
C GLY A 216 3.32 -15.83 15.90
N VAL A 217 4.19 -15.95 14.90
CA VAL A 217 4.77 -14.79 14.21
C VAL A 217 4.13 -14.66 12.83
N GLU A 218 3.65 -13.48 12.48
CA GLU A 218 3.18 -13.17 11.14
C GLU A 218 4.19 -12.26 10.44
N ARG A 219 4.35 -12.42 9.12
CA ARG A 219 5.31 -11.67 8.32
C ARG A 219 4.60 -11.02 7.15
N TYR A 220 5.01 -9.80 6.81
CA TYR A 220 4.38 -8.97 5.79
C TYR A 220 5.43 -8.40 4.86
N PHE A 221 5.10 -8.29 3.58
CA PHE A 221 5.88 -7.54 2.62
C PHE A 221 5.55 -6.05 2.70
N VAL A 222 6.61 -5.25 2.64
CA VAL A 222 6.57 -3.82 2.82
C VAL A 222 7.31 -3.13 1.69
N TYR A 223 6.68 -2.12 1.09
CA TYR A 223 7.39 -1.11 0.32
C TYR A 223 7.90 -0.03 1.27
N ASP A 224 9.22 0.08 1.33
CA ASP A 224 9.93 1.12 2.06
C ASP A 224 10.53 2.11 1.04
N PRO A 225 10.13 3.40 1.07
CA PRO A 225 10.64 4.38 0.12
C PRO A 225 12.14 4.66 0.20
N ASN A 226 12.84 4.28 1.28
CA ASN A 226 14.31 4.40 1.37
C ASN A 226 15.01 3.25 0.63
N HIS A 227 14.27 2.18 0.32
CA HIS A 227 14.79 0.93 -0.23
C HIS A 227 14.08 0.52 -1.53
N PRO A 228 14.27 1.26 -2.63
CA PRO A 228 13.64 0.95 -3.92
C PRO A 228 14.16 -0.36 -4.57
N GLU A 229 15.26 -0.92 -4.07
CA GLU A 229 15.91 -2.11 -4.59
C GLU A 229 15.18 -3.42 -4.27
N SER A 230 14.54 -3.52 -3.09
CA SER A 230 13.91 -4.76 -2.63
C SER A 230 12.88 -4.49 -1.55
N PRO A 231 11.81 -5.32 -1.45
CA PRO A 231 10.85 -5.17 -0.37
C PRO A 231 11.49 -5.39 1.00
N ARG A 232 10.91 -4.75 1.99
CA ARG A 232 11.24 -4.89 3.40
C ARG A 232 10.22 -5.76 4.10
N GLU A 233 10.52 -6.13 5.33
CA GLU A 233 9.69 -7.00 6.14
C GLU A 233 9.23 -6.32 7.42
N LEU A 234 7.92 -6.42 7.65
CA LEU A 234 7.30 -6.15 8.93
C LEU A 234 6.85 -7.48 9.53
N THR A 235 6.97 -7.60 10.85
CA THR A 235 6.53 -8.78 11.59
C THR A 235 5.59 -8.40 12.72
N TRP A 236 4.68 -9.31 13.04
CA TRP A 236 3.81 -9.24 14.21
C TRP A 236 4.01 -10.48 15.07
N SER A 237 4.17 -10.31 16.37
CA SER A 237 4.25 -11.41 17.33
C SER A 237 2.99 -11.44 18.19
N ALA A 238 2.20 -12.51 18.09
CA ALA A 238 1.01 -12.70 18.93
C ALA A 238 1.38 -12.84 20.41
N ARG A 239 2.55 -13.41 20.71
CA ARG A 239 3.04 -13.60 22.09
C ARG A 239 3.31 -12.26 22.78
N THR A 240 3.92 -11.32 22.07
CA THR A 240 4.33 -10.02 22.63
C THR A 240 3.38 -8.89 22.26
N ARG A 241 2.36 -9.17 21.44
CA ARG A 241 1.37 -8.21 20.95
C ARG A 241 2.01 -6.96 20.34
N ALA A 242 3.08 -7.19 19.57
CA ALA A 242 3.95 -6.13 19.10
C ALA A 242 4.43 -6.35 17.67
N PHE A 243 4.66 -5.24 16.99
CA PHE A 243 5.31 -5.22 15.69
C PHE A 243 6.81 -5.10 15.83
N SER A 244 7.53 -5.74 14.90
CA SER A 244 8.96 -5.52 14.69
C SER A 244 9.25 -5.28 13.22
N TYR A 245 10.12 -4.30 12.95
CA TYR A 245 10.59 -3.98 11.61
C TYR A 245 11.99 -4.57 11.41
N GLN A 246 12.28 -5.00 10.19
CA GLN A 246 13.59 -5.56 9.87
C GLN A 246 14.74 -4.57 10.11
N LYS A 247 15.93 -5.10 10.34
CA LYS A 247 17.16 -4.30 10.35
C LYS A 247 17.50 -3.86 8.93
N ASP A 248 17.95 -2.63 8.79
CA ASP A 248 18.55 -2.08 7.58
C ASP A 248 19.63 -1.03 7.95
N TRP A 249 20.04 -0.18 7.01
CA TRP A 249 21.07 0.83 7.24
C TRP A 249 20.53 2.11 7.90
N ASP A 250 19.21 2.32 7.90
CA ASP A 250 18.51 3.43 8.54
C ASP A 250 17.89 3.01 9.88
N PHE A 251 17.72 1.72 10.17
CA PHE A 251 17.11 1.24 11.39
C PHE A 251 17.80 -0.03 11.91
N ILE A 252 18.12 -0.05 13.20
CA ILE A 252 18.77 -1.19 13.85
C ILE A 252 17.94 -2.48 13.86
N GLY A 253 16.66 -2.39 13.49
CA GLY A 253 15.70 -3.49 13.54
C GLY A 253 15.05 -3.65 14.91
N GLY A 254 13.96 -4.42 14.94
CA GLY A 254 13.25 -4.76 16.16
C GLY A 254 11.97 -3.95 16.38
N PHE A 255 11.61 -3.77 17.65
CA PHE A 255 10.30 -3.23 18.05
C PHE A 255 9.97 -1.89 17.39
N VAL A 256 8.75 -1.80 16.86
CA VAL A 256 8.16 -0.55 16.37
C VAL A 256 6.71 -0.44 16.81
N ARG A 257 6.23 0.80 16.96
CA ARG A 257 4.80 1.09 17.00
C ARG A 257 4.34 1.51 15.62
N ILE A 258 3.15 1.06 15.25
CA ILE A 258 2.54 1.37 13.96
C ILE A 258 1.27 2.17 14.18
N TYR A 259 1.09 3.20 13.37
CA TYR A 259 -0.14 3.96 13.27
C TYR A 259 -0.58 3.98 11.81
N GLN A 260 -1.83 3.58 11.54
CA GLN A 260 -2.37 3.72 10.19
C GLN A 260 -2.49 5.19 9.82
N VAL A 261 -1.99 5.52 8.63
CA VAL A 261 -2.15 6.81 7.98
C VAL A 261 -2.87 6.63 6.65
N TYR A 262 -3.57 7.68 6.20
CA TYR A 262 -4.31 7.70 4.93
C TYR A 262 -5.45 6.68 4.79
N GLY A 263 -5.84 6.00 5.88
CA GLY A 263 -6.97 5.06 5.87
C GLY A 263 -8.33 5.72 6.01
N LYS A 264 -8.39 6.97 6.49
CA LYS A 264 -9.63 7.75 6.70
C LYS A 264 -9.38 9.24 6.48
N TRP A 265 -10.44 10.02 6.25
CA TRP A 265 -10.38 11.45 5.98
C TRP A 265 -9.60 12.25 7.04
N LEU A 266 -9.83 11.98 8.31
CA LEU A 266 -9.21 12.72 9.42
C LEU A 266 -7.93 12.05 9.97
N GLN A 267 -7.33 11.14 9.20
CA GLN A 267 -6.00 10.59 9.44
C GLN A 267 -4.96 11.26 8.55
#